data_AF-A0A2L2Y381-F1
#
_entry.id   AF-A0A2L2Y381-F1
#
_cell.length_a   1.000
_cell.length_b   1.000
_cell.length_c   1.000
_cell.angle_alpha   90.00
_cell.angle_beta   90.00
_cell.angle_gamma   90.00
#
_symmetry.space_group_name_H-M   'P 1'
#
loop_
_entity.id
_entity.type
_entity.pdbx_description
1 polymer ?
#
loop_
_entity_poly.entity_id
_entity_poly.type
_entity_poly.pdbx_seq_one_letter_code
_entity_poly.pdbx_strand_id
1 'polypeptide(L)'
;EHAGHMTSQLTEATEDEKYHLRQLMEKACDQIPTLKEAIEEVSNVIFSLANNDERNRIMILECFHNLEQAIAKRKSQLIEELDKITAKKRQVLEEQKALLDMCLSNITVNSEFTQNALCYGSETEIILVTKQIAEKLEDLATMRIQKMPEENSFILFEAEDAESAKSAILKVGTLISNSAVAHECTAVGEGLKLCRINKQTLVVVTAKDRHSQIVRDAVFDVELISSEFSWKPKIADQKNGTYHRGPYK
;
A
#
# COMPACT_ATOMS: atom_id res chain seq x y z
N GLU A 1 -39.01 -85.18 -20.82
CA GLU A 1 -38.17 -84.25 -21.59
C GLU A 1 -38.17 -82.85 -20.96
N HIS A 2 -37.72 -82.70 -19.70
CA HIS A 2 -37.77 -81.40 -18.99
C HIS A 2 -36.46 -81.01 -18.28
N ALA A 3 -35.50 -81.92 -18.16
CA ALA A 3 -34.20 -81.63 -17.56
C ALA A 3 -33.35 -80.70 -18.44
N GLY A 4 -33.36 -80.91 -19.76
CA GLY A 4 -32.60 -80.09 -20.72
C GLY A 4 -33.14 -78.66 -20.85
N HIS A 5 -34.46 -78.47 -20.81
CA HIS A 5 -35.09 -77.15 -20.92
C HIS A 5 -34.86 -76.27 -19.69
N MET A 6 -34.85 -76.84 -18.47
CA MET A 6 -34.54 -76.09 -17.25
C MET A 6 -33.05 -75.68 -17.20
N THR A 7 -32.14 -76.55 -17.65
CA THR A 7 -30.71 -76.19 -17.76
C THR A 7 -30.46 -75.17 -18.86
N SER A 8 -31.18 -75.25 -19.99
CA SER A 8 -31.09 -74.25 -21.07
C SER A 8 -31.62 -72.88 -20.63
N GLN A 9 -32.74 -72.83 -19.91
CA GLN A 9 -33.28 -71.58 -19.33
C GLN A 9 -32.34 -70.98 -18.27
N LEU A 10 -31.67 -71.81 -17.47
CA LEU A 10 -30.68 -71.34 -16.50
C LEU A 10 -29.44 -70.77 -17.19
N THR A 11 -28.95 -71.42 -18.26
CA THR A 11 -27.82 -70.91 -19.04
C THR A 11 -28.16 -69.63 -19.80
N GLU A 12 -29.37 -69.53 -20.35
CA GLU A 12 -29.85 -68.35 -21.07
C GLU A 12 -30.03 -67.16 -20.11
N ALA A 13 -30.68 -67.38 -18.95
CA ALA A 13 -30.79 -66.36 -17.90
C ALA A 13 -29.41 -65.94 -17.34
N THR A 14 -28.44 -66.85 -17.28
CA THR A 14 -27.07 -66.54 -16.85
C THR A 14 -26.32 -65.71 -17.88
N GLU A 15 -26.53 -65.95 -19.18
CA GLU A 15 -25.93 -65.15 -20.25
C GLU A 15 -26.59 -63.76 -20.35
N ASP A 16 -27.90 -63.65 -20.13
CA ASP A 16 -28.63 -62.38 -20.06
C ASP A 16 -28.15 -61.52 -18.87
N GLU A 17 -27.97 -62.12 -17.68
CA GLU A 17 -27.45 -61.41 -16.51
C GLU A 17 -25.98 -60.99 -16.71
N LYS A 18 -25.16 -61.84 -17.33
CA LYS A 18 -23.78 -61.49 -17.70
C LYS A 18 -23.75 -60.35 -18.72
N TYR A 19 -24.66 -60.34 -19.69
CA TYR A 19 -24.78 -59.27 -20.67
C TYR A 19 -25.20 -57.95 -19.98
N HIS A 20 -26.16 -58.00 -19.07
CA HIS A 20 -26.57 -56.84 -18.28
C HIS A 20 -25.42 -56.29 -17.42
N LEU A 21 -24.68 -57.17 -16.73
CA LEU A 21 -23.50 -56.78 -15.94
C LEU A 21 -22.38 -56.19 -16.81
N ARG A 22 -22.16 -56.72 -18.02
CA ARG A 22 -21.19 -56.13 -18.98
C ARG A 22 -21.61 -54.72 -19.40
N GLN A 23 -22.90 -54.49 -19.68
CA GLN A 23 -23.39 -53.15 -20.02
C GLN A 23 -23.28 -52.17 -18.84
N LEU A 24 -23.55 -52.61 -17.61
CA LEU A 24 -23.37 -51.79 -16.41
C LEU A 24 -21.89 -51.49 -16.17
N MET A 25 -21.00 -52.47 -16.38
CA MET A 25 -19.56 -52.30 -16.30
C MET A 25 -19.05 -51.31 -17.35
N GLU A 26 -19.51 -51.42 -18.61
CA GLU A 26 -19.16 -50.49 -19.68
C GLU A 26 -19.57 -49.06 -19.32
N LYS A 27 -20.82 -48.85 -18.87
CA LYS A 27 -21.30 -47.55 -18.38
C LYS A 27 -20.48 -47.02 -17.20
N ALA A 28 -20.02 -47.89 -16.30
CA ALA A 28 -19.15 -47.49 -15.18
C ALA A 28 -17.74 -47.13 -15.67
N CYS A 29 -17.20 -47.87 -16.63
CA CYS A 29 -15.92 -47.60 -17.27
C CYS A 29 -15.94 -46.29 -18.07
N ASP A 30 -17.07 -45.94 -18.68
CA ASP A 30 -17.26 -44.67 -19.40
C ASP A 30 -17.20 -43.45 -18.47
N GLN A 31 -17.42 -43.61 -17.16
CA GLN A 31 -17.24 -42.55 -16.16
C GLN A 31 -15.77 -42.35 -15.75
N ILE A 32 -14.88 -43.30 -16.04
CA ILE A 32 -13.46 -43.19 -15.69
C ILE A 32 -12.78 -42.00 -16.37
N PRO A 33 -12.92 -41.76 -17.70
CA PRO A 33 -12.29 -40.61 -18.34
C PRO A 33 -12.83 -39.28 -17.80
N THR A 34 -14.15 -39.14 -17.62
CA THR A 34 -14.76 -37.90 -17.09
C THR A 34 -14.33 -37.60 -15.66
N LEU A 35 -14.21 -38.63 -14.80
CA LEU A 35 -13.69 -38.46 -13.45
C LEU A 35 -12.21 -38.07 -13.44
N LYS A 36 -11.39 -38.59 -14.36
CA LYS A 36 -9.98 -38.19 -14.48
C LYS A 36 -9.84 -36.73 -14.88
N GLU A 37 -10.62 -36.28 -15.86
CA GLU A 37 -10.65 -34.87 -16.28
C GLU A 37 -11.09 -33.96 -15.12
N ALA A 38 -12.16 -34.32 -14.41
CA ALA A 38 -12.62 -33.55 -13.25
C ALA A 38 -11.58 -33.47 -12.12
N ILE A 39 -10.86 -34.57 -11.85
CA ILE A 39 -9.77 -34.57 -10.86
C ILE A 39 -8.64 -33.62 -11.29
N GLU A 40 -8.29 -33.60 -12.57
CA GLU A 40 -7.28 -32.68 -13.10
C GLU A 40 -7.73 -31.22 -12.97
N GLU A 41 -8.97 -30.90 -13.33
CA GLU A 41 -9.54 -29.55 -13.16
C GLU A 41 -9.51 -29.09 -11.70
N VAL A 42 -9.95 -29.94 -10.76
CA VAL A 42 -9.91 -29.63 -9.32
C VAL A 42 -8.48 -29.43 -8.84
N SER A 43 -7.54 -30.27 -9.30
CA SER A 43 -6.11 -30.14 -8.97
C SER A 43 -5.54 -28.82 -9.47
N ASN A 44 -5.91 -28.40 -10.68
CA ASN A 44 -5.52 -27.11 -11.25
C ASN A 44 -6.08 -25.93 -10.44
N VAL A 45 -7.33 -26.00 -9.97
CA VAL A 45 -7.92 -24.97 -9.10
C VAL A 45 -7.20 -24.91 -7.75
N ILE A 46 -6.87 -26.06 -7.14
CA ILE A 46 -6.09 -26.11 -5.89
C ILE A 46 -4.73 -25.46 -6.08
N PHE A 47 -4.03 -25.78 -7.17
CA PHE A 47 -2.73 -25.19 -7.48
C PHE A 47 -2.83 -23.67 -7.72
N SER A 48 -3.84 -23.23 -8.48
CA SER A 48 -4.10 -21.81 -8.71
C SER A 48 -4.41 -21.06 -7.42
N LEU A 49 -5.19 -21.66 -6.51
CA LEU A 49 -5.49 -21.09 -5.19
C LEU A 49 -4.22 -20.91 -4.36
N ALA A 50 -3.34 -21.90 -4.31
CA ALA A 50 -2.06 -21.81 -3.60
C ALA A 50 -1.15 -20.72 -4.18
N ASN A 51 -1.06 -20.63 -5.52
CA ASN A 51 -0.29 -19.57 -6.18
C ASN A 51 -0.87 -18.17 -5.91
N ASN A 52 -2.20 -18.05 -5.90
CA ASN A 52 -2.87 -16.79 -5.59
C ASN A 52 -2.65 -16.38 -4.14
N ASP A 53 -2.67 -17.32 -3.20
CA ASP A 53 -2.35 -17.08 -1.79
C ASP A 53 -0.92 -16.53 -1.64
N GLU A 54 0.07 -17.22 -2.19
CA GLU A 54 1.47 -16.79 -2.11
C GLU A 54 1.69 -15.42 -2.78
N ARG A 55 1.10 -15.21 -3.97
CA ARG A 55 1.17 -13.94 -4.68
C ARG A 55 0.57 -12.79 -3.85
N ASN A 56 -0.62 -12.98 -3.30
CA ASN A 56 -1.28 -11.96 -2.49
C ASN A 56 -0.51 -11.72 -1.19
N ARG A 57 0.08 -12.75 -0.59
CA ARG A 57 0.94 -12.64 0.60
C ARG A 57 2.15 -11.76 0.32
N ILE A 58 2.85 -11.99 -0.79
CA ILE A 58 3.99 -11.14 -1.21
C ILE A 58 3.51 -9.69 -1.43
N MET A 59 2.41 -9.49 -2.14
CA MET A 59 1.87 -8.15 -2.40
C MET A 59 1.51 -7.39 -1.11
N ILE A 60 0.94 -8.08 -0.10
CA ILE A 60 0.65 -7.50 1.21
C ILE A 60 1.96 -7.08 1.89
N LEU A 61 2.94 -7.98 1.96
CA LEU A 61 4.22 -7.71 2.61
C LEU A 61 4.94 -6.53 1.95
N GLU A 62 4.99 -6.49 0.62
CA GLU A 62 5.61 -5.40 -0.13
C GLU A 62 4.87 -4.06 0.07
N CYS A 63 3.53 -4.08 0.07
CA CYS A 63 2.72 -2.89 0.32
C CYS A 63 3.03 -2.26 1.68
N PHE A 64 3.04 -3.05 2.75
CA PHE A 64 3.34 -2.55 4.09
C PHE A 64 4.81 -2.19 4.27
N HIS A 65 5.74 -2.93 3.67
CA HIS A 65 7.15 -2.57 3.67
C HIS A 65 7.40 -1.17 3.07
N ASN A 66 6.75 -0.87 1.94
CA ASN A 66 6.85 0.45 1.31
C ASN A 66 6.25 1.56 2.18
N LEU A 67 5.15 1.30 2.88
CA LEU A 67 4.56 2.26 3.83
C LEU A 67 5.49 2.52 5.02
N GLU A 68 6.07 1.47 5.62
CA GLU A 68 7.04 1.59 6.70
C GLU A 68 8.25 2.41 6.26
N GLN A 69 8.78 2.17 5.06
CA GLN A 69 9.90 2.92 4.51
C GLN A 69 9.55 4.40 4.31
N ALA A 70 8.34 4.70 3.81
CA ALA A 70 7.88 6.08 3.63
C ALA A 70 7.78 6.83 4.97
N ILE A 71 7.22 6.17 6.00
CA ILE A 71 7.11 6.72 7.35
C ILE A 71 8.51 6.95 7.95
N ALA A 72 9.40 5.97 7.83
CA ALA A 72 10.78 6.07 8.33
C ALA A 72 11.54 7.21 7.64
N LYS A 73 11.38 7.36 6.31
CA LYS A 73 11.97 8.46 5.55
C LYS A 73 11.46 9.81 6.04
N ARG A 74 10.15 9.97 6.23
CA ARG A 74 9.57 11.24 6.73
C ARG A 74 10.08 11.57 8.14
N LYS A 75 10.19 10.58 9.01
CA LYS A 75 10.79 10.73 10.34
C LYS A 75 12.23 11.26 10.24
N SER A 76 13.07 10.62 9.43
CA SER A 76 14.47 11.03 9.28
C SER A 76 14.61 12.44 8.72
N GLN A 77 13.77 12.81 7.74
CA GLN A 77 13.75 14.17 7.18
C GLN A 77 13.40 15.24 8.23
N LEU A 78 12.40 15.00 9.06
CA LEU A 78 11.99 15.95 10.12
C LEU A 78 13.10 16.15 11.16
N ILE A 79 13.82 15.06 11.51
CA ILE A 79 14.96 15.14 12.43
C ILE A 79 16.10 15.95 11.78
N GLU A 80 16.41 15.69 10.50
CA GLU A 80 17.45 16.44 9.78
C GLU A 80 17.10 17.93 9.64
N GLU A 81 15.82 18.26 9.39
CA GLU A 81 15.33 19.64 9.38
C GLU A 81 15.48 20.30 10.75
N LEU A 82 15.11 19.61 11.83
CA LEU A 82 15.28 20.07 13.21
C LEU A 82 16.76 20.36 13.53
N ASP A 83 17.66 19.45 13.17
CA ASP A 83 19.09 19.60 13.39
C ASP A 83 19.64 20.82 12.64
N LYS A 84 19.21 21.03 11.39
CA LYS A 84 19.60 22.20 10.59
C LYS A 84 19.11 23.51 11.20
N ILE A 85 17.85 23.57 11.63
CA ILE A 85 17.28 24.77 12.27
C ILE A 85 18.04 25.07 13.57
N THR A 86 18.28 24.04 14.38
CA THR A 86 18.99 24.16 15.65
C THR A 86 20.44 24.60 15.44
N ALA A 87 21.13 24.03 14.46
CA ALA A 87 22.50 24.40 14.11
C ALA A 87 22.59 25.86 13.66
N LYS A 88 21.67 26.32 12.80
CA LYS A 88 21.63 27.71 12.34
C LYS A 88 21.39 28.69 13.50
N LYS A 89 20.41 28.40 14.36
CA LYS A 89 20.13 29.24 15.54
C LYS A 89 21.33 29.29 16.49
N ARG A 90 21.95 28.13 16.73
CA ARG A 90 23.14 28.03 17.57
C ARG A 90 24.31 28.81 17.00
N GLN A 91 24.54 28.73 15.69
CA GLN A 91 25.61 29.45 15.02
C GLN A 91 25.50 30.96 15.26
N VAL A 92 24.31 31.54 15.10
CA VAL A 92 24.10 32.99 15.36
C VAL A 92 24.44 33.35 16.80
N LEU A 93 24.00 32.54 17.77
CA LEU A 93 24.28 32.78 19.19
C LEU A 93 25.75 32.58 19.56
N GLU A 94 26.44 31.60 18.95
CA GLU A 94 27.86 31.34 19.18
C GLU A 94 28.73 32.44 18.57
N GLU A 95 28.40 32.92 17.37
CA GLU A 95 29.06 34.07 16.74
C GLU A 95 28.86 35.33 17.58
N GLN A 96 27.62 35.61 18.04
CA GLN A 96 27.34 36.73 18.92
C GLN A 96 28.10 36.63 20.24
N LYS A 97 28.12 35.45 20.87
CA LYS A 97 28.84 35.21 22.12
C LYS A 97 30.34 35.44 21.95
N ALA A 98 30.93 34.92 20.87
CA ALA A 98 32.35 35.12 20.60
C ALA A 98 32.71 36.62 20.44
N LEU A 99 31.85 37.40 19.79
CA LEU A 99 32.02 38.86 19.68
C LEU A 99 31.93 39.53 21.06
N LEU A 100 30.93 39.17 21.88
CA LEU A 100 30.76 39.73 23.22
C LEU A 100 31.93 39.38 24.15
N ASP A 101 32.41 38.14 24.12
CA ASP A 101 33.56 37.67 24.90
C ASP A 101 34.86 38.41 24.49
N MET A 102 35.08 38.61 23.19
CA MET A 102 36.21 39.38 22.68
C MET A 102 36.16 40.83 23.16
N CYS A 103 34.99 41.46 23.08
CA CYS A 103 34.79 42.83 23.51
C CYS A 103 34.94 43.00 25.03
N LEU A 104 34.41 42.06 25.82
CA LEU A 104 34.58 42.04 27.27
C LEU A 104 36.06 41.90 27.65
N SER A 105 36.78 40.97 27.02
CA SER A 105 38.21 40.77 27.23
C SER A 105 39.00 42.03 26.90
N ASN A 106 38.70 42.66 25.76
CA ASN A 106 39.37 43.90 25.33
C ASN A 106 39.14 45.03 26.35
N ILE A 107 37.90 45.24 26.82
CA ILE A 107 37.60 46.25 27.84
C ILE A 107 38.33 45.93 29.15
N THR A 108 38.34 44.66 29.58
CA THR A 108 38.94 44.23 30.84
C THR A 108 40.45 44.48 30.84
N VAL A 109 41.16 44.03 29.80
CA VAL A 109 42.61 44.21 29.67
C VAL A 109 43.00 45.69 29.59
N ASN A 110 42.29 46.50 28.80
CA ASN A 110 42.59 47.93 28.70
C ASN A 110 42.28 48.67 30.00
N SER A 111 41.24 48.26 30.73
CA SER A 111 40.91 48.85 32.04
C SER A 111 41.97 48.50 33.08
N GLU A 112 42.42 47.24 33.15
CA GLU A 112 43.51 46.82 34.03
C GLU A 112 44.83 47.52 33.71
N PHE A 113 45.18 47.63 32.42
CA PHE A 113 46.37 48.34 31.98
C PHE A 113 46.33 49.82 32.38
N THR A 114 45.19 50.49 32.11
CA THR A 114 44.96 51.89 32.49
C THR A 114 45.06 52.06 34.01
N GLN A 115 44.42 51.18 34.77
CA GLN A 115 44.44 51.22 36.24
C GLN A 115 45.87 51.08 36.78
N ASN A 116 46.65 50.15 36.22
CA ASN A 116 48.04 49.95 36.62
C ASN A 116 48.93 51.16 36.27
N ALA A 117 48.76 51.73 35.08
CA ALA A 117 49.49 52.95 34.68
C ALA A 117 49.16 54.12 35.61
N LEU A 118 47.90 54.28 36.03
CA LEU A 118 47.47 55.33 36.96
C LEU A 118 47.97 55.11 38.39
N CYS A 119 48.08 53.87 38.87
CA CYS A 119 48.50 53.58 40.25
C CYS A 119 50.01 53.50 40.44
N TYR A 120 50.75 53.00 39.44
CA TYR A 120 52.17 52.64 39.60
C TYR A 120 53.10 53.29 38.56
N GLY A 121 52.57 54.01 37.58
CA GLY A 121 53.38 54.66 36.54
C GLY A 121 54.12 55.89 37.06
N SER A 122 55.33 56.13 36.57
CA SER A 122 56.02 57.40 36.80
C SER A 122 55.34 58.55 36.03
N GLU A 123 55.47 59.79 36.50
CA GLU A 123 54.85 60.97 35.85
C GLU A 123 55.22 61.09 34.36
N THR A 124 56.46 60.76 33.99
CA THR A 124 56.94 60.76 32.61
C THR A 124 56.36 59.64 31.77
N GLU A 125 56.19 58.43 32.32
CA GLU A 125 55.59 57.30 31.60
C GLU A 125 54.11 57.52 31.37
N ILE A 126 53.39 58.02 32.38
CA ILE A 126 51.96 58.36 32.27
C ILE A 126 51.79 59.35 31.12
N ILE A 127 52.48 60.50 31.12
CA ILE A 127 52.34 61.52 30.08
C ILE A 127 52.62 60.96 28.67
N LEU A 128 53.59 60.05 28.53
CA LEU A 128 53.92 59.44 27.23
C LEU A 128 52.78 58.59 26.66
N VAL A 129 52.04 57.86 27.50
CA VAL A 129 50.98 56.93 27.07
C VAL A 129 49.56 57.50 27.21
N THR A 130 49.36 58.58 27.97
CA THR A 130 48.03 59.16 28.29
C THR A 130 47.18 59.39 27.04
N LYS A 131 47.76 59.93 25.97
CA LYS A 131 47.00 60.19 24.74
C LYS A 131 46.47 58.91 24.10
N GLN A 132 47.31 57.87 23.99
CA GLN A 132 46.92 56.59 23.39
C GLN A 132 45.89 55.85 24.25
N ILE A 133 46.05 55.89 25.57
CA ILE A 133 45.08 55.31 26.52
C ILE A 133 43.74 56.04 26.42
N ALA A 134 43.74 57.38 26.39
CA ALA A 134 42.51 58.18 26.28
C ALA A 134 41.75 57.88 24.98
N GLU A 135 42.44 57.87 23.84
CA GLU A 135 41.84 57.51 22.54
C GLU A 135 41.24 56.09 22.59
N LYS A 136 41.95 55.12 23.17
CA LYS A 136 41.46 53.74 23.29
C LYS A 136 40.28 53.58 24.24
N LEU A 137 40.25 54.30 25.36
CA LEU A 137 39.12 54.28 26.29
C LEU A 137 37.90 54.96 25.69
N GLU A 138 38.06 56.03 24.91
CA GLU A 138 36.97 56.68 24.20
C GLU A 138 36.37 55.77 23.11
N ASP A 139 37.22 55.06 22.35
CA ASP A 139 36.78 54.02 21.39
C ASP A 139 35.96 52.93 22.09
N LEU A 140 36.45 52.42 23.24
CA LEU A 140 35.77 51.37 24.01
C LEU A 140 34.47 51.86 24.66
N ALA A 141 34.44 53.12 25.13
CA ALA A 141 33.26 53.72 25.77
C ALA A 141 32.14 54.03 24.76
N THR A 142 32.49 54.34 23.52
CA THR A 142 31.53 54.66 22.45
C THR A 142 31.13 53.44 21.60
N MET A 143 31.74 52.28 21.86
CA MET A 143 31.49 51.03 21.16
C MET A 143 30.02 50.61 21.24
N ARG A 144 29.38 50.43 20.08
CA ARG A 144 27.98 50.00 19.97
C ARG A 144 27.91 48.53 19.59
N ILE A 145 27.54 47.68 20.53
CA ILE A 145 27.35 46.24 20.30
C ILE A 145 25.96 45.84 20.78
N GLN A 146 25.34 44.92 20.04
CA GLN A 146 24.08 44.33 20.42
C GLN A 146 24.27 43.39 21.63
N LYS A 147 23.66 43.75 22.76
CA LYS A 147 23.78 43.01 24.04
C LYS A 147 22.64 42.02 24.27
N MET A 148 21.54 42.17 23.52
CA MET A 148 20.40 41.25 23.59
C MET A 148 20.62 40.09 22.62
N PRO A 149 20.17 38.86 22.95
CA PRO A 149 20.28 37.72 22.05
C PRO A 149 19.74 38.04 20.65
N GLU A 150 20.54 37.76 19.64
CA GLU A 150 20.17 37.99 18.23
C GLU A 150 19.26 36.88 17.67
N GLU A 151 19.07 35.82 18.44
CA GLU A 151 18.22 34.68 18.09
C GLU A 151 17.53 34.11 19.34
N ASN A 152 16.40 33.44 19.14
CA ASN A 152 15.63 32.81 20.21
C ASN A 152 15.69 31.27 20.14
N SER A 153 15.30 30.63 21.24
CA SER A 153 15.25 29.17 21.36
C SER A 153 13.93 28.54 20.88
N PHE A 154 13.06 29.29 20.20
CA PHE A 154 11.75 28.78 19.82
C PHE A 154 11.87 27.75 18.69
N ILE A 155 11.49 26.52 19.00
CA ILE A 155 11.31 25.41 18.07
C ILE A 155 10.14 24.58 18.60
N LEU A 156 9.15 24.29 17.75
CA LEU A 156 7.98 23.51 18.10
C LEU A 156 7.73 22.46 17.02
N PHE A 157 7.43 21.23 17.44
CA PHE A 157 6.95 20.18 16.56
C PHE A 157 5.45 20.02 16.77
N GLU A 158 4.67 20.21 15.71
CA GLU A 158 3.21 20.06 15.71
C GLU A 158 2.82 18.83 14.88
N ALA A 159 1.95 18.00 15.43
CA ALA A 159 1.57 16.71 14.87
C ALA A 159 0.06 16.66 14.52
N GLU A 160 -0.49 17.75 13.98
CA GLU A 160 -1.94 17.92 13.74
C GLU A 160 -2.56 16.76 12.93
N ASP A 161 -1.84 16.26 11.92
CA ASP A 161 -2.33 15.21 11.02
C ASP A 161 -1.99 13.78 11.46
N ALA A 162 -1.39 13.58 12.63
CA ALA A 162 -0.90 12.26 13.05
C ALA A 162 -2.03 11.22 13.18
N GLU A 163 -3.17 11.60 13.77
CA GLU A 163 -4.28 10.68 13.98
C GLU A 163 -5.04 10.38 12.67
N SER A 164 -5.10 11.36 11.76
CA SER A 164 -5.60 11.18 10.40
C SER A 164 -4.72 10.22 9.61
N ALA A 165 -3.40 10.37 9.67
CA ALA A 165 -2.45 9.48 9.01
C ALA A 165 -2.54 8.05 9.55
N LYS A 166 -2.60 7.88 10.87
CA LYS A 166 -2.82 6.58 11.52
C LYS A 166 -4.13 5.94 11.08
N SER A 167 -5.22 6.71 11.04
CA SER A 167 -6.52 6.24 10.58
C SER A 167 -6.51 5.83 9.10
N ALA A 168 -5.72 6.51 8.27
CA ALA A 168 -5.53 6.14 6.87
C ALA A 168 -4.77 4.82 6.74
N ILE A 169 -3.70 4.62 7.51
CA ILE A 169 -2.91 3.38 7.53
C ILE A 169 -3.78 2.18 7.92
N LEU A 170 -4.65 2.32 8.93
CA LEU A 170 -5.57 1.27 9.36
C LEU A 170 -6.59 0.86 8.30
N LYS A 171 -6.82 1.69 7.27
CA LYS A 171 -7.72 1.42 6.15
C LYS A 171 -7.01 0.87 4.91
N VAL A 172 -5.69 0.68 4.97
CA VAL A 172 -4.92 0.15 3.83
C VAL A 172 -5.20 -1.33 3.65
N GLY A 173 -5.68 -1.69 2.46
CA GLY A 173 -5.87 -3.06 2.03
C GLY A 173 -7.23 -3.63 2.46
N THR A 174 -7.78 -4.49 1.62
CA THR A 174 -8.96 -5.30 1.93
C THR A 174 -8.85 -6.60 1.14
N LEU A 175 -9.11 -7.72 1.81
CA LEU A 175 -9.18 -9.01 1.13
C LEU A 175 -10.56 -9.19 0.53
N ILE A 176 -10.61 -9.52 -0.76
CA ILE A 176 -11.83 -9.77 -1.50
C ILE A 176 -11.80 -11.23 -1.95
N SER A 177 -12.88 -11.95 -1.68
CA SER A 177 -13.08 -13.34 -2.10
C SER A 177 -14.53 -13.53 -2.52
N ASN A 178 -14.77 -14.44 -3.47
CA ASN A 178 -16.11 -14.87 -3.84
C ASN A 178 -16.15 -16.40 -3.98
N SER A 179 -17.33 -16.98 -3.82
CA SER A 179 -17.56 -18.43 -3.91
C SER A 179 -18.31 -18.82 -5.17
N ALA A 180 -18.30 -17.98 -6.21
CA ALA A 180 -19.02 -18.26 -7.44
C ALA A 180 -18.38 -19.44 -8.19
N VAL A 181 -19.19 -20.42 -8.57
CA VAL A 181 -18.78 -21.65 -9.25
C VAL A 181 -19.34 -21.64 -10.67
N ALA A 182 -18.45 -21.67 -11.67
CA ALA A 182 -18.82 -21.44 -13.06
C ALA A 182 -19.92 -22.36 -13.59
N HIS A 183 -19.88 -23.66 -13.27
CA HIS A 183 -20.88 -24.64 -13.75
C HIS A 183 -22.24 -24.53 -13.05
N GLU A 184 -22.32 -23.87 -11.90
CA GLU A 184 -23.56 -23.60 -11.17
C GLU A 184 -24.22 -22.29 -11.64
N CYS A 185 -23.42 -21.36 -12.16
CA CYS A 185 -23.90 -20.09 -12.67
C CYS A 185 -24.86 -20.29 -13.86
N THR A 186 -25.89 -19.45 -13.94
CA THR A 186 -26.89 -19.52 -15.01
C THR A 186 -26.96 -18.21 -15.76
N ALA A 187 -27.09 -18.27 -17.09
CA ALA A 187 -27.33 -17.10 -17.91
C ALA A 187 -28.71 -17.20 -18.59
N VAL A 188 -29.49 -16.12 -18.56
CA VAL A 188 -30.83 -16.04 -19.16
C VAL A 188 -30.96 -14.73 -19.92
N GLY A 189 -31.61 -14.75 -21.08
CA GLY A 189 -31.93 -13.54 -21.82
C GLY A 189 -32.07 -13.82 -23.32
N GLU A 190 -32.83 -12.97 -24.00
CA GLU A 190 -33.02 -13.08 -25.46
C GLU A 190 -31.69 -12.91 -26.21
N GLY A 191 -30.74 -12.17 -25.62
CA GLY A 191 -29.42 -11.91 -26.20
C GLY A 191 -28.49 -13.11 -26.26
N LEU A 192 -28.80 -14.20 -25.54
CA LEU A 192 -28.07 -15.46 -25.67
C LEU A 192 -28.47 -16.22 -26.95
N LYS A 193 -29.68 -16.01 -27.45
CA LYS A 193 -30.21 -16.70 -28.64
C LYS A 193 -30.04 -15.88 -29.90
N LEU A 194 -30.33 -14.58 -29.82
CA LEU A 194 -30.28 -13.68 -30.97
C LEU A 194 -29.87 -12.28 -30.50
N CYS A 195 -28.74 -11.79 -31.02
CA CYS A 195 -28.34 -10.41 -30.86
C CYS A 195 -28.31 -9.76 -32.25
N ARG A 196 -29.03 -8.64 -32.45
CA ARG A 196 -29.04 -7.91 -33.73
C ARG A 196 -28.14 -6.68 -33.64
N ILE A 197 -27.41 -6.41 -34.72
CA ILE A 197 -26.62 -5.19 -34.87
C ILE A 197 -27.55 -3.98 -34.66
N ASN A 198 -27.11 -3.00 -33.87
CA ASN A 198 -27.86 -1.79 -33.51
C ASN A 198 -29.18 -2.01 -32.74
N LYS A 199 -29.39 -3.18 -32.12
CA LYS A 199 -30.48 -3.39 -31.15
C LYS A 199 -29.95 -3.73 -29.76
N GLN A 200 -30.44 -3.02 -28.75
CA GLN A 200 -30.14 -3.35 -27.36
C GLN A 200 -30.73 -4.71 -27.03
N THR A 201 -29.91 -5.59 -26.44
CA THR A 201 -30.36 -6.89 -25.95
C THR A 201 -29.79 -7.12 -24.57
N LEU A 202 -30.61 -7.72 -23.69
CA LEU A 202 -30.27 -7.99 -22.30
C LEU A 202 -29.95 -9.47 -22.10
N VAL A 203 -28.87 -9.71 -21.35
CA VAL A 203 -28.51 -11.02 -20.79
C VAL A 203 -28.28 -10.81 -19.31
N VAL A 204 -28.91 -11.66 -18.51
CA VAL A 204 -28.80 -11.73 -17.05
C VAL A 204 -27.96 -12.95 -16.74
N VAL A 205 -26.81 -12.74 -16.13
CA VAL A 205 -25.98 -13.79 -15.55
C VAL A 205 -26.20 -13.81 -14.05
N THR A 206 -26.47 -14.98 -13.49
CA THR A 206 -26.64 -15.22 -12.05
C THR A 206 -25.49 -16.06 -11.54
N ALA A 207 -24.69 -15.48 -10.65
CA ALA A 207 -23.61 -16.18 -9.96
C ALA A 207 -24.17 -17.11 -8.89
N LYS A 208 -23.71 -18.36 -8.85
CA LYS A 208 -24.09 -19.32 -7.81
C LYS A 208 -22.89 -20.01 -7.19
N ASP A 209 -23.02 -20.41 -5.93
CA ASP A 209 -22.05 -21.24 -5.24
C ASP A 209 -22.28 -22.74 -5.54
N ARG A 210 -21.46 -23.61 -4.94
CA ARG A 210 -21.57 -25.07 -5.06
C ARG A 210 -22.89 -25.67 -4.54
N HIS A 211 -23.70 -24.91 -3.81
CA HIS A 211 -25.01 -25.32 -3.30
C HIS A 211 -26.15 -24.65 -4.10
N SER A 212 -25.83 -24.11 -5.28
CA SER A 212 -26.72 -23.34 -6.15
C SER A 212 -27.33 -22.08 -5.47
N GLN A 213 -26.68 -21.54 -4.44
CA GLN A 213 -27.10 -20.31 -3.77
C GLN A 213 -26.51 -19.09 -4.47
N ILE A 214 -27.28 -18.00 -4.53
CA ILE A 214 -26.85 -16.79 -5.25
C ILE A 214 -25.69 -16.11 -4.52
N VAL A 215 -24.60 -15.90 -5.24
CA VAL A 215 -23.42 -15.16 -4.76
C VAL A 215 -23.53 -13.71 -5.20
N ARG A 216 -23.34 -12.79 -4.25
CA ARG A 216 -23.27 -11.34 -4.51
C ARG A 216 -21.81 -10.96 -4.79
N ASP A 217 -21.60 -9.95 -5.64
CA ASP A 217 -20.27 -9.40 -5.98
C ASP A 217 -19.31 -10.38 -6.69
N ALA A 218 -19.86 -11.30 -7.49
CA ALA A 218 -19.05 -12.09 -8.41
C ALA A 218 -18.45 -11.19 -9.52
N VAL A 219 -17.27 -11.54 -10.01
CA VAL A 219 -16.64 -10.81 -11.11
C VAL A 219 -16.78 -11.66 -12.36
N PHE A 220 -17.41 -11.11 -13.40
CA PHE A 220 -17.55 -11.75 -14.70
C PHE A 220 -16.79 -10.94 -15.75
N ASP A 221 -16.04 -11.63 -16.61
CA ASP A 221 -15.63 -11.09 -17.91
C ASP A 221 -16.58 -11.64 -18.97
N VAL A 222 -17.04 -10.77 -19.88
CA VAL A 222 -18.00 -11.14 -20.92
C VAL A 222 -17.42 -10.68 -22.25
N GLU A 223 -17.35 -11.60 -23.20
CA GLU A 223 -16.87 -11.35 -24.55
C GLU A 223 -17.87 -11.92 -25.56
N LEU A 224 -18.19 -11.13 -26.59
CA LEU A 224 -19.04 -11.53 -27.71
C LEU A 224 -18.14 -11.84 -28.90
N ILE A 225 -18.07 -13.11 -29.27
CA ILE A 225 -17.25 -13.60 -30.37
C ILE A 225 -18.15 -13.96 -31.55
N SER A 226 -17.83 -13.44 -32.73
CA SER A 226 -18.39 -13.78 -34.03
C SER A 226 -17.26 -14.19 -34.98
N SER A 227 -17.59 -14.79 -36.12
CA SER A 227 -16.61 -15.24 -37.12
C SER A 227 -15.70 -14.13 -37.66
N GLU A 228 -16.10 -12.87 -37.51
CA GLU A 228 -15.37 -11.70 -38.04
C GLU A 228 -14.99 -10.67 -36.96
N PHE A 229 -15.55 -10.77 -35.75
CA PHE A 229 -15.33 -9.76 -34.70
C PHE A 229 -15.36 -10.36 -33.29
N SER A 230 -14.52 -9.83 -32.41
CA SER A 230 -14.69 -9.95 -30.96
C SER A 230 -15.02 -8.60 -30.37
N TRP A 231 -15.94 -8.56 -29.41
CA TRP A 231 -16.35 -7.33 -28.74
C TRP A 231 -16.61 -7.54 -27.24
N LYS A 232 -16.09 -6.63 -26.41
CA LYS A 232 -16.31 -6.64 -24.96
C LYS A 232 -17.44 -5.68 -24.54
N PRO A 233 -18.60 -6.19 -24.10
CA PRO A 233 -19.69 -5.36 -23.60
C PRO A 233 -19.40 -4.60 -22.31
N LYS A 234 -20.09 -3.46 -22.15
CA LYS A 234 -20.21 -2.78 -20.85
C LYS A 234 -21.10 -3.61 -19.93
N ILE A 235 -20.51 -4.11 -18.86
CA ILE A 235 -21.16 -4.85 -17.77
C ILE A 235 -21.64 -3.84 -16.72
N ALA A 236 -22.88 -3.97 -16.27
CA ALA A 236 -23.50 -3.18 -15.21
C ALA A 236 -23.96 -4.14 -14.10
N ASP A 237 -23.20 -4.22 -13.01
CA ASP A 237 -23.54 -5.03 -11.85
C ASP A 237 -24.68 -4.40 -11.03
N GLN A 238 -25.77 -5.13 -10.83
CA GLN A 238 -26.90 -4.69 -9.99
C GLN A 238 -26.74 -5.03 -8.50
N LYS A 239 -25.62 -5.61 -8.07
CA LYS A 239 -25.30 -5.96 -6.67
C LYS A 239 -26.30 -6.89 -5.99
N ASN A 240 -27.13 -7.57 -6.78
CA ASN A 240 -28.07 -8.60 -6.37
C ASN A 240 -27.72 -9.96 -6.98
N GLY A 241 -26.52 -10.08 -7.55
CA GLY A 241 -26.09 -11.25 -8.33
C GLY A 241 -26.59 -11.24 -9.78
N THR A 242 -27.07 -10.10 -10.30
CA THR A 242 -27.49 -9.92 -11.69
C THR A 242 -26.66 -8.84 -12.38
N TYR A 243 -26.17 -9.13 -13.59
CA TYR A 243 -25.39 -8.19 -14.40
C TYR A 243 -26.19 -7.80 -15.65
N HIS A 244 -26.28 -6.51 -15.91
CA HIS A 244 -27.00 -5.90 -17.04
C HIS A 244 -26.01 -5.33 -18.04
N ARG A 245 -26.45 -5.07 -19.26
CA ARG A 245 -25.66 -4.38 -20.29
C ARG A 245 -26.07 -2.91 -20.36
N GLY A 246 -25.10 -2.00 -20.35
CA GLY A 246 -25.31 -0.56 -20.61
C GLY A 246 -25.35 -0.21 -22.11
N PRO A 247 -25.96 0.93 -22.51
CA PRO A 247 -26.26 1.24 -23.92
C PRO A 247 -25.02 1.57 -24.76
N TYR A 248 -25.15 1.35 -26.08
CA TYR A 248 -24.27 1.92 -27.11
C TYR A 248 -24.67 3.39 -27.37
N LYS A 249 -23.68 4.26 -27.54
CA LYS A 249 -23.83 5.48 -28.36
C LYS A 249 -23.37 5.14 -29.77
#